data_AF-A0A4Q5LQW7-F1
#
_entry.id   AF-A0A4Q5LQW7-F1
#
_cell.length_a   1.000
_cell.length_b   1.000
_cell.length_c   1.000
_cell.angle_alpha   90.00
_cell.angle_beta   90.00
_cell.angle_gamma   90.00
#
_symmetry.space_group_name_H-M   'P 1'
#
loop_
_entity.id
_entity.type
_entity.pdbx_description
1 polymer ?
#
loop_
_entity_poly.entity_id
_entity_poly.type
_entity_poly.pdbx_seq_one_letter_code
_entity_poly.pdbx_strand_id
1 'polypeptide(L)' 'MKYILVEVSWMCIRYDASLLLAYKAAIKKMEPNKAIVKVARKLLNRIRFVLKNKEPYRINQGL' A
#
# COMPACT_ATOMS: atom_id res chain seq x y z
N MET A 1 4.46 16.40 1.49
CA MET A 1 4.76 15.03 1.98
C MET A 1 3.53 14.12 2.08
N LYS A 2 2.45 14.48 2.80
CA LYS A 2 1.28 13.57 2.98
C LYS A 2 0.54 13.21 1.67
N TYR A 3 0.40 14.15 0.74
CA TYR A 3 -0.26 13.94 -0.55
C TYR A 3 0.50 12.98 -1.47
N ILE A 4 1.84 13.07 -1.49
CA ILE A 4 2.71 12.21 -2.32
C ILE A 4 2.48 10.73 -1.96
N LEU A 5 2.39 10.40 -0.68
CA LEU A 5 2.13 9.03 -0.25
C LEU A 5 0.77 8.51 -0.72
N VAL A 6 -0.24 9.38 -0.80
CA VAL A 6 -1.58 9.01 -1.30
C VAL A 6 -1.55 8.79 -2.81
N GLU A 7 -0.92 9.69 -3.57
CA GLU A 7 -0.73 9.56 -5.02
C GLU A 7 0.05 8.28 -5.38
N VAL A 8 1.17 8.04 -4.71
CA VAL A 8 1.98 6.83 -4.90
C VAL A 8 1.20 5.59 -4.49
N SER A 9 0.34 5.67 -3.46
CA SER A 9 -0.52 4.54 -3.09
C SER A 9 -1.49 4.17 -4.21
N TRP A 10 -2.07 5.14 -4.89
CA TRP A 10 -2.94 4.89 -6.05
C TRP A 10 -2.19 4.20 -7.19
N MET A 11 -0.95 4.60 -7.45
CA MET A 11 -0.07 3.92 -8.40
C MET A 11 0.23 2.48 -7.94
N CYS A 12 0.73 2.31 -6.71
CA CYS A 12 1.19 1.02 -6.18
C CYS A 12 0.10 -0.04 -6.11
N ILE A 13 -1.15 0.33 -5.83
CA ILE A 13 -2.28 -0.62 -5.82
C ILE A 13 -2.45 -1.33 -7.17
N ARG A 14 -2.07 -0.70 -8.28
CA ARG A 14 -2.16 -1.33 -9.61
C ARG A 14 -1.08 -2.38 -9.88
N TYR A 15 0.05 -2.28 -9.19
CA TYR A 15 1.19 -3.18 -9.36
C TYR A 15 1.28 -4.25 -8.27
N ASP A 16 0.71 -3.99 -7.09
CA ASP A 16 0.80 -4.87 -5.94
C ASP A 16 -0.57 -5.42 -5.53
N ALA A 17 -0.79 -6.70 -5.84
CA ALA A 17 -2.02 -7.42 -5.53
C ALA A 17 -2.34 -7.42 -4.02
N SER A 18 -1.34 -7.42 -3.15
CA SER A 18 -1.55 -7.43 -1.71
C SER A 18 -2.03 -6.07 -1.17
N LEU A 19 -1.56 -4.96 -1.76
CA LEU A 19 -2.07 -3.61 -1.45
C LEU A 19 -3.47 -3.43 -2.04
N LEU A 20 -3.73 -3.94 -3.25
CA LEU A 20 -5.06 -3.95 -3.86
C LEU A 20 -6.08 -4.73 -3.03
N LEU A 21 -5.72 -5.91 -2.54
CA LEU A 21 -6.60 -6.71 -1.69
C LEU A 21 -6.92 -5.95 -0.38
N ALA A 22 -5.92 -5.31 0.22
CA ALA A 22 -6.12 -4.48 1.40
C ALA A 22 -7.05 -3.29 1.12
N TYR A 23 -6.94 -2.66 -0.04
CA TYR A 23 -7.85 -1.60 -0.48
C TYR A 23 -9.27 -2.13 -0.67
N LYS A 24 -9.46 -3.20 -1.44
CA LYS A 24 -10.76 -3.85 -1.68
C LYS A 24 -11.45 -4.30 -0.39
N ALA A 25 -10.69 -4.80 0.58
CA ALA A 25 -11.21 -5.17 1.89
C ALA A 25 -11.58 -3.93 2.73
N ALA A 26 -10.85 -2.82 2.58
CA ALA A 26 -11.11 -1.59 3.30
C ALA A 26 -12.37 -0.88 2.78
N ILE A 27 -12.55 -0.75 1.46
CA ILE A 27 -13.73 -0.06 0.90
C ILE A 27 -15.07 -0.72 1.27
N LYS A 28 -15.07 -2.02 1.59
CA LYS A 28 -16.26 -2.73 2.11
C LYS A 28 -16.70 -2.23 3.49
N LYS A 29 -15.81 -1.58 4.24
CA LYS A 29 -16.02 -1.16 5.64
C LYS A 29 -15.92 0.36 5.84
N MET A 30 -15.42 1.10 4.86
CA MET A 30 -15.19 2.55 4.97
C MET A 30 -15.15 3.23 3.61
N GLU A 31 -15.32 4.55 3.63
CA GLU A 31 -15.20 5.40 2.45
C GLU A 31 -13.88 5.19 1.67
N PRO A 32 -13.92 5.20 0.32
CA PRO A 32 -12.74 5.03 -0.54
C PRO A 32 -11.55 5.93 -0.18
N ASN A 33 -11.83 7.21 0.12
CA ASN A 33 -10.81 8.18 0.50
C ASN A 33 -10.11 7.81 1.82
N LYS A 34 -10.83 7.22 2.78
CA LYS A 34 -10.24 6.71 4.03
C LYS A 34 -9.51 5.38 3.79
N ALA A 35 -10.00 4.56 2.87
CA ALA A 35 -9.37 3.31 2.49
C ALA A 35 -8.00 3.52 1.85
N ILE A 36 -7.83 4.48 0.93
CA ILE A 36 -6.53 4.76 0.32
C ILE A 36 -5.51 5.28 1.35
N VAL A 37 -5.93 6.11 2.30
CA VAL A 37 -5.05 6.57 3.40
C VAL A 37 -4.60 5.39 4.28
N LYS A 38 -5.45 4.36 4.45
CA LYS A 38 -5.08 3.12 5.13
C LYS A 38 -4.04 2.32 4.34
N VAL A 39 -4.14 2.28 3.02
CA VAL A 39 -3.13 1.65 2.15
C VAL A 39 -1.82 2.42 2.19
N ALA A 40 -1.84 3.75 2.18
CA ALA A 40 -0.65 4.58 2.29
C ALA A 40 0.16 4.31 3.56
N ARG A 41 -0.53 4.07 4.70
CA ARG A 41 0.14 3.64 5.94
C ARG A 41 0.80 2.26 5.81
N LYS A 42 0.15 1.31 5.12
CA LYS A 42 0.75 -0.01 4.84
C LYS A 42 1.97 0.09 3.93
N LEU A 43 1.88 0.90 2.87
CA LEU A 43 2.98 1.16 1.96
C LEU A 43 4.17 1.78 2.68
N LEU A 44 3.93 2.81 3.51
CA LEU A 44 4.98 3.46 4.31
C LEU A 44 5.68 2.47 5.25
N ASN A 45 4.93 1.58 5.90
CA ASN A 45 5.51 0.54 6.74
C ASN A 45 6.39 -0.43 5.95
N ARG A 46 6.01 -0.77 4.71
CA ARG A 46 6.85 -1.61 3.85
C ARG A 46 8.12 -0.90 3.41
N ILE A 47 8.03 0.37 3.03
CA ILE A 47 9.20 1.19 2.70
C ILE A 47 10.14 1.26 3.91
N ARG A 48 9.60 1.52 5.10
CA ARG A 48 10.37 1.53 6.35
C ARG A 48 11.04 0.17 6.61
N PHE A 49 10.34 -0.94 6.38
CA PHE A 49 10.89 -2.29 6.54
C PHE A 49 12.08 -2.54 5.60
N VAL A 50 11.92 -2.24 4.31
CA VAL A 50 12.97 -2.34 3.28
C VAL A 50 14.20 -1.52 3.68
N LEU A 51 14.00 -0.26 4.05
CA LEU A 51 15.10 0.64 4.44
C LEU A 51 15.80 0.19 5.72
N LYS A 52 15.03 -0.30 6.71
CA LYS A 52 15.58 -0.74 7.99
C LYS A 52 16.35 -2.05 7.88
N ASN A 53 15.81 -3.01 7.15
CA ASN A 53 16.36 -4.36 7.07
C ASN A 53 17.30 -4.54 5.86
N LYS A 54 17.39 -3.54 4.99
CA LYS A 54 18.13 -3.58 3.71
C LYS A 54 17.73 -4.77 2.82
N GLU A 55 16.49 -5.22 2.95
CA GLU A 55 15.93 -6.29 2.14
C GLU A 55 15.17 -5.71 0.94
N PRO A 56 15.24 -6.36 -0.23
CA PRO A 56 14.53 -5.88 -1.41
C PRO A 56 13.01 -5.91 -1.21
N TYR A 57 12.32 -4.94 -1.81
CA TYR A 57 10.86 -4.92 -1.82
C TYR A 57 10.32 -6.15 -2.55
N ARG A 58 9.60 -7.02 -1.83
CA ARG A 58 8.96 -8.21 -2.39
C ARG A 58 7.48 -7.92 -2.65
N ILE A 59 7.13 -7.83 -3.92
CA ILE A 59 5.74 -7.94 -4.36
C ILE A 59 5.46 -9.45 -4.38
N ASN A 60 4.49 -9.93 -3.61
CA ASN A 60 4.12 -11.35 -3.65
C ASN A 60 3.77 -11.73 -5.11
N GLN A 61 4.70 -12.39 -5.79
CA GLN A 61 4.42 -13.18 -6.97
C GLN A 61 3.61 -14.37 -6.46
N GLY A 62 2.39 -14.55 -6.97
CA GLY A 62 1.68 -15.79 -6.75
C GLY A 62 2.56 -16.95 -7.21
N LEU A 63 2.76 -17.91 -6.31
CA LEU A 63 2.82 -19.32 -6.70
C LEU A 63 1.40 -19.78 -6.96
#